data_AF-A0A265Q8H3-F1
#
_entry.id   AF-A0A265Q8H3-F1
#
_cell.length_a   1.000
_cell.length_b   1.000
_cell.length_c   1.000
_cell.angle_alpha   90.00
_cell.angle_beta   90.00
_cell.angle_gamma   90.00
#
_symmetry.space_group_name_H-M   'P 1'
#
loop_
_entity.id
_entity.type
_entity.pdbx_description
1 polymer ?
#
loop_
_entity_poly.entity_id
_entity_poly.type
_entity_poly.pdbx_seq_one_letter_code
_entity_poly.pdbx_strand_id
1 'polypeptide(L)'
;MGVFFHTKSGCKKIDEAQKHGLMSYFLATGFMVVVGAVFYIFAPFLAGLFSKDFEVIDLVVKVLRIVALVQPFLCVTLVITSALQGAGDTKYPMYSTFVGIWGVRVLGVYLLGIRLNWGLVGVWLAISIDIIVRRIILMIHFMKSKRKEIKIE
;
A
#
# COMPACT_ATOMS: atom_id res chain seq x y z
N MET A 1 -16.76 20.18 28.68
CA MET A 1 -18.14 19.88 29.07
C MET A 1 -18.62 18.73 28.19
N GLY A 2 -18.69 17.51 28.75
CA GLY A 2 -19.20 16.28 28.12
C GLY A 2 -18.37 15.77 26.93
N VAL A 3 -17.92 14.52 26.83
CA VAL A 3 -18.43 13.29 27.40
C VAL A 3 -17.23 12.31 27.48
N PHE A 4 -16.68 12.15 28.66
CA PHE A 4 -15.84 11.00 29.00
C PHE A 4 -16.81 9.80 29.05
N PHE A 5 -16.85 9.01 27.98
CA PHE A 5 -17.66 7.80 27.88
C PHE A 5 -17.10 6.73 28.85
N HIS A 6 -17.52 6.81 30.11
CA HIS A 6 -17.62 5.63 30.95
C HIS A 6 -18.74 4.76 30.38
N THR A 7 -18.42 3.61 29.79
CA THR A 7 -19.32 2.44 29.79
C THR A 7 -18.57 1.22 29.29
N LYS A 8 -18.63 0.14 30.08
CA LYS A 8 -18.26 -1.24 29.70
C LYS A 8 -18.99 -1.75 28.43
N SER A 9 -19.89 -0.95 27.84
CA SER A 9 -20.54 -1.13 26.53
C SER A 9 -19.65 -0.77 25.33
N GLY A 10 -18.50 -0.12 25.55
CA GLY A 10 -17.53 0.22 24.51
C GLY A 10 -16.85 -1.01 23.88
N CYS A 11 -16.54 -2.06 24.65
CA CYS A 11 -15.88 -3.27 24.13
C CYS A 11 -16.71 -3.97 23.05
N LYS A 12 -18.04 -4.05 23.19
CA LYS A 12 -18.91 -4.72 22.20
C LYS A 12 -19.01 -3.94 20.89
N LYS A 13 -19.03 -2.60 20.96
CA LYS A 13 -19.01 -1.71 19.79
C LYS A 13 -17.63 -1.66 19.12
N ILE A 14 -16.55 -1.79 19.89
CA ILE A 14 -15.19 -1.90 19.35
C ILE A 14 -15.01 -3.24 18.63
N ASP A 15 -15.56 -4.35 19.14
CA ASP A 15 -15.55 -5.65 18.46
C ASP A 15 -16.41 -5.66 17.17
N GLU A 16 -17.59 -5.03 17.19
CA GLU A 16 -18.41 -4.86 15.98
C GLU A 16 -17.75 -3.94 14.95
N ALA A 17 -17.15 -2.83 15.38
CA ALA A 17 -16.38 -1.94 14.51
C ALA A 17 -15.13 -2.64 13.93
N GLN A 18 -14.47 -3.50 14.71
CA GLN A 18 -13.36 -4.32 14.22
C GLN A 18 -13.83 -5.36 13.19
N LYS A 19 -14.98 -6.03 13.41
CA LYS A 19 -15.57 -6.93 12.41
C LYS A 19 -15.95 -6.21 11.12
N HIS A 20 -16.56 -5.03 11.22
CA HIS A 20 -16.94 -4.23 10.05
C HIS A 20 -15.69 -3.74 9.30
N GLY A 21 -14.67 -3.29 10.02
CA GLY A 21 -13.38 -2.91 9.44
C GLY A 21 -12.68 -4.07 8.73
N LEU A 22 -12.73 -5.29 9.30
CA LEU A 22 -12.19 -6.49 8.67
C LEU A 22 -12.94 -6.85 7.38
N MET A 23 -14.28 -6.80 7.40
CA MET A 23 -15.09 -7.05 6.20
C MET A 23 -14.82 -6.03 5.11
N SER A 24 -14.76 -4.73 5.45
CA SER A 24 -14.41 -3.67 4.51
C SER A 24 -13.01 -3.88 3.93
N TYR A 25 -12.05 -4.31 4.74
CA TYR A 25 -10.70 -4.64 4.30
C TYR A 25 -10.67 -5.81 3.29
N PHE A 26 -11.38 -6.90 3.58
CA PHE A 26 -11.46 -8.05 2.66
C PHE A 26 -12.16 -7.69 1.36
N LEU A 27 -13.24 -6.91 1.41
CA LEU A 27 -13.95 -6.44 0.22
C LEU A 27 -13.06 -5.53 -0.63
N ALA A 28 -12.36 -4.57 -0.02
CA ALA A 28 -11.46 -3.66 -0.72
C ALA A 28 -10.25 -4.40 -1.32
N THR A 29 -9.69 -5.38 -0.61
CA THR A 29 -8.61 -6.21 -1.11
C THR A 29 -9.07 -7.08 -2.28
N GLY A 30 -10.24 -7.72 -2.16
CA GLY A 30 -10.84 -8.52 -3.24
C GLY A 30 -11.11 -7.66 -4.49
N PHE A 31 -11.65 -6.46 -4.31
CA PHE A 31 -11.83 -5.50 -5.39
C PHE A 31 -10.50 -5.14 -6.07
N MET A 32 -9.45 -4.83 -5.30
CA MET A 32 -8.13 -4.50 -5.85
C MET A 32 -7.47 -5.67 -6.58
N VAL A 33 -7.70 -6.91 -6.15
CA VAL A 33 -7.26 -8.11 -6.86
C VAL A 33 -8.00 -8.25 -8.20
N VAL A 34 -9.31 -8.05 -8.23
CA VAL A 34 -10.10 -8.09 -9.48
C VAL A 34 -9.62 -7.01 -10.44
N VAL A 35 -9.46 -5.77 -9.97
CA VAL A 35 -8.97 -4.68 -10.82
C VAL A 35 -7.54 -4.95 -11.30
N GLY A 36 -6.66 -5.48 -10.43
CA GLY A 36 -5.31 -5.91 -10.82
C GLY A 36 -5.34 -7.00 -11.90
N ALA A 37 -6.22 -8.00 -11.78
CA ALA A 37 -6.39 -9.04 -12.79
C ALA A 37 -6.87 -8.47 -14.13
N VAL A 38 -7.81 -7.53 -14.11
CA VAL A 38 -8.26 -6.81 -15.31
C VAL A 38 -7.10 -6.06 -15.95
N PHE A 39 -6.32 -5.29 -15.19
CA PHE A 39 -5.12 -4.62 -15.72
C PHE A 39 -4.10 -5.60 -16.29
N TYR A 40 -3.89 -6.74 -15.65
CA TYR A 40 -2.94 -7.74 -16.12
C TYR A 40 -3.34 -8.37 -17.46
N ILE A 41 -4.62 -8.74 -17.60
CA ILE A 41 -5.17 -9.37 -18.80
C ILE A 41 -5.27 -8.37 -19.95
N PHE A 42 -5.80 -7.17 -19.67
CA PHE A 42 -6.02 -6.13 -20.68
C PHE A 42 -4.79 -5.23 -20.91
N ALA A 43 -3.65 -5.49 -20.28
CA ALA A 43 -2.44 -4.68 -20.43
C ALA A 43 -2.03 -4.42 -21.90
N PRO A 44 -2.02 -5.41 -22.82
CA PRO A 44 -1.65 -5.17 -24.22
C PRO A 44 -2.65 -4.28 -24.94
N PHE A 45 -3.95 -4.47 -24.67
CA PHE A 45 -5.00 -3.63 -25.25
C PHE A 45 -4.89 -2.19 -24.75
N LEU A 46 -4.72 -1.99 -23.44
CA LEU A 46 -4.54 -0.68 -22.83
C LEU A 46 -3.28 0.03 -23.37
N ALA A 47 -2.17 -0.69 -23.50
CA ALA A 47 -0.93 -0.13 -24.04
C ALA A 47 -1.09 0.33 -25.50
N GLY A 48 -1.80 -0.45 -26.33
CA GLY A 48 -2.10 -0.11 -27.72
C GLY A 48 -3.03 1.09 -27.91
N LEU A 49 -3.74 1.54 -26.86
CA LEU A 49 -4.52 2.78 -26.89
C LEU A 49 -3.64 4.04 -26.78
N PHE A 50 -2.47 3.94 -26.13
CA PHE A 50 -1.59 5.08 -25.88
C PHE A 50 -0.51 5.25 -26.95
N SER A 51 -0.04 4.16 -27.56
CA SER A 51 1.01 4.18 -28.57
C SER A 51 0.78 3.12 -29.63
N LYS A 52 1.31 3.37 -30.84
CA LYS A 52 1.37 2.39 -31.95
C LYS A 52 2.76 1.78 -32.11
N ASP A 53 3.75 2.27 -31.37
CA ASP A 53 5.12 1.75 -31.39
C ASP A 53 5.20 0.47 -30.56
N PHE A 54 5.67 -0.62 -31.18
CA PHE A 54 5.78 -1.93 -30.54
C PHE A 54 6.73 -1.94 -29.34
N GLU A 55 7.83 -1.19 -29.37
CA GLU A 55 8.78 -1.15 -28.25
C GLU A 55 8.17 -0.46 -27.04
N VAL A 56 7.43 0.64 -27.28
CA VAL A 56 6.72 1.37 -26.23
C VAL A 56 5.60 0.51 -25.64
N ILE A 57 4.83 -0.20 -26.49
CA ILE A 57 3.76 -1.10 -26.05
C ILE A 57 4.33 -2.19 -25.14
N ASP A 58 5.41 -2.88 -25.54
CA ASP A 58 5.99 -3.96 -24.74
C ASP A 58 6.48 -3.46 -23.36
N LEU A 59 7.10 -2.29 -23.31
CA LEU A 59 7.50 -1.65 -22.05
C LEU A 59 6.30 -1.33 -21.16
N VAL A 60 5.26 -0.70 -21.71
CA VAL A 60 4.04 -0.35 -20.96
C VAL A 60 3.33 -1.61 -20.45
N VAL A 61 3.27 -2.68 -21.25
CA VAL A 61 2.69 -3.97 -20.81
C VAL A 61 3.43 -4.54 -19.61
N LYS A 62 4.77 -4.57 -19.65
CA LYS A 62 5.58 -5.04 -18.52
C LYS A 62 5.32 -4.22 -17.26
N VAL A 63 5.26 -2.89 -17.39
CA VAL A 63 4.96 -1.98 -16.29
C VAL A 63 3.56 -2.21 -15.73
N LEU A 64 2.54 -2.29 -16.58
CA LEU A 64 1.16 -2.53 -16.17
C LEU A 64 1.01 -3.84 -15.39
N ARG A 65 1.71 -4.89 -15.82
CA ARG A 65 1.73 -6.17 -15.11
C ARG A 65 2.39 -6.06 -13.74
N ILE A 66 3.48 -5.30 -13.61
CA ILE A 66 4.12 -5.03 -12.32
C ILE A 66 3.15 -4.27 -11.39
N VAL A 67 2.50 -3.23 -11.90
CA VAL A 67 1.52 -2.44 -11.12
C VAL A 67 0.35 -3.30 -10.66
N ALA A 68 -0.19 -4.15 -11.56
CA ALA A 68 -1.27 -5.08 -11.24
C ALA A 68 -0.95 -5.99 -10.05
N LEU A 69 0.29 -6.50 -9.96
CA LEU A 69 0.73 -7.34 -8.85
C LEU A 69 0.87 -6.58 -7.53
N VAL A 70 1.20 -5.28 -7.59
CA VAL A 70 1.39 -4.42 -6.41
C VAL A 70 0.07 -3.86 -5.89
N GLN A 71 -0.97 -3.86 -6.72
CA GLN A 71 -2.26 -3.24 -6.44
C GLN A 71 -2.95 -3.72 -5.14
N PRO A 72 -2.94 -5.02 -4.79
CA PRO A 72 -3.48 -5.46 -3.51
C PRO A 72 -2.73 -4.86 -2.31
N PHE A 73 -1.42 -4.71 -2.40
CA PHE A 73 -0.59 -4.12 -1.34
C PHE A 73 -0.88 -2.63 -1.14
N LEU A 74 -1.28 -1.91 -2.19
CA LEU A 74 -1.74 -0.51 -2.11
C LEU A 74 -3.06 -0.37 -1.34
N CYS A 75 -3.88 -1.41 -1.26
CA CYS A 75 -5.06 -1.40 -0.39
C CYS A 75 -4.67 -1.43 1.08
N VAL A 76 -3.82 -2.39 1.46
CA VAL A 76 -3.38 -2.61 2.85
C VAL A 76 -2.72 -1.37 3.44
N THR A 77 -1.87 -0.79 2.62
CA THR A 77 -1.31 0.56 2.75
C THR A 77 -2.31 1.60 3.22
N LEU A 78 -3.38 1.79 2.44
CA LEU A 78 -4.31 2.89 2.64
C LEU A 78 -5.09 2.67 3.93
N VAL A 79 -5.49 1.43 4.21
CA VAL A 79 -6.23 1.07 5.42
C VAL A 79 -5.39 1.26 6.69
N ILE A 80 -4.13 0.80 6.71
CA ILE A 80 -3.26 0.99 7.90
C ILE A 80 -2.96 2.48 8.10
N THR A 81 -2.69 3.19 7.01
CA THR A 81 -2.34 4.62 7.07
C THR A 81 -3.55 5.46 7.47
N SER A 82 -4.77 5.13 7.02
CA SER A 82 -5.99 5.82 7.44
C SER A 82 -6.35 5.48 8.89
N ALA A 83 -6.15 4.24 9.33
CA ALA A 83 -6.35 3.84 10.72
C ALA A 83 -5.40 4.57 11.69
N LEU A 84 -4.11 4.65 11.36
CA LEU A 84 -3.12 5.39 12.17
C LEU A 84 -3.43 6.89 12.24
N GLN A 85 -3.78 7.50 11.10
CA GLN A 85 -4.16 8.91 11.07
C GLN A 85 -5.45 9.20 11.85
N GLY A 86 -6.44 8.30 11.78
CA GLY A 86 -7.68 8.40 12.54
C GLY A 86 -7.49 8.24 14.05
N ALA A 87 -6.44 7.53 14.48
CA ALA A 87 -6.05 7.37 15.88
C ALA A 87 -5.16 8.52 16.41
N GLY A 88 -4.79 9.49 15.57
CA GLY A 88 -3.96 10.64 15.94
C GLY A 88 -2.45 10.44 15.74
N ASP A 89 -1.98 9.26 15.29
CA ASP A 89 -0.58 9.03 14.93
C ASP A 89 -0.33 9.31 13.44
N THR A 90 -0.21 10.60 13.11
CA THR A 90 0.03 11.09 11.74
C THR A 90 1.51 11.20 11.40
N LYS A 91 2.38 11.34 12.41
CA LYS A 91 3.81 11.59 12.23
C LYS A 91 4.56 10.36 11.73
N TYR A 92 4.24 9.18 12.27
CA TYR A 92 4.96 7.97 11.89
C TYR A 92 4.75 7.56 10.42
N PRO A 93 3.50 7.58 9.86
CA PRO A 93 3.27 7.37 8.44
C PRO A 93 4.02 8.34 7.53
N MET A 94 4.12 9.62 7.95
CA MET A 94 4.81 10.65 7.20
C MET A 94 6.33 10.42 7.16
N TYR A 95 6.98 10.17 8.30
CA TYR A 95 8.43 9.90 8.34
C TYR A 95 8.80 8.62 7.60
N SER A 96 8.04 7.54 7.81
CA SER A 96 8.22 6.28 7.06
C SER A 96 8.11 6.52 5.55
N THR A 97 7.19 7.40 5.15
CA THR A 97 7.01 7.75 3.75
C THR A 97 8.21 8.49 3.18
N PHE A 98 8.72 9.48 3.90
CA PHE A 98 9.87 10.27 3.49
C PHE A 98 11.12 9.40 3.36
N VAL A 99 11.42 8.60 4.39
CA VAL A 99 12.59 7.70 4.41
C VAL A 99 12.48 6.63 3.33
N GLY A 100 11.29 6.06 3.09
CA GLY A 100 11.11 5.08 2.03
C GLY A 100 11.39 5.66 0.64
N ILE A 101 10.92 6.89 0.35
CA ILE A 101 11.15 7.51 -0.96
C ILE A 101 12.65 7.76 -1.17
N TRP A 102 13.30 8.44 -0.23
CA TRP A 102 14.70 8.81 -0.40
C TRP A 102 15.66 7.63 -0.23
N GLY A 103 15.39 6.73 0.71
CA GLY A 103 16.26 5.60 1.02
C GLY A 103 16.03 4.40 0.10
N VAL A 104 14.78 3.97 -0.08
CA VAL A 104 14.50 2.73 -0.83
C VAL A 104 14.24 3.03 -2.30
N ARG A 105 13.37 4.00 -2.60
CA ARG A 105 12.94 4.26 -3.98
C ARG A 105 14.05 4.88 -4.81
N VAL A 106 14.69 5.96 -4.34
CA VAL A 106 15.75 6.64 -5.10
C VAL A 106 16.96 5.71 -5.32
N LEU A 107 17.42 5.02 -4.27
CA LEU A 107 18.51 4.05 -4.40
C LEU A 107 18.12 2.88 -5.31
N GLY A 108 16.91 2.36 -5.17
CA GLY A 108 16.39 1.29 -6.02
C GLY A 108 16.31 1.70 -7.49
N VAL A 109 15.86 2.92 -7.79
CA VAL A 109 15.80 3.46 -9.16
C VAL A 109 17.22 3.59 -9.74
N TYR A 110 18.17 4.11 -8.96
CA TYR A 110 19.56 4.22 -9.40
C TYR A 110 20.17 2.83 -9.68
N LEU A 111 19.95 1.86 -8.79
CA LEU A 111 20.50 0.51 -8.93
C LEU A 111 19.84 -0.29 -10.06
N LEU A 112 18.50 -0.39 -10.05
CA LEU A 112 17.75 -1.21 -11.00
C LEU A 112 17.60 -0.52 -12.36
N GLY A 113 17.28 0.77 -12.37
CA GLY A 113 17.05 1.52 -13.59
C GLY A 113 18.35 1.85 -14.34
N ILE A 114 19.33 2.41 -13.64
CA ILE A 114 20.56 2.94 -14.26
C ILE A 114 21.68 1.90 -14.22
N ARG A 115 22.06 1.38 -13.04
CA ARG A 115 23.25 0.53 -12.91
C ARG A 115 23.11 -0.83 -13.58
N LEU A 116 21.91 -1.42 -13.53
CA LEU A 116 21.55 -2.68 -14.19
C LEU A 116 20.95 -2.50 -15.59
N ASN A 117 20.78 -1.26 -16.06
CA ASN A 117 20.19 -0.94 -17.37
C ASN A 117 18.81 -1.57 -17.63
N TRP A 118 17.99 -1.81 -16.60
CA TRP A 118 16.61 -2.28 -16.80
C TRP A 118 15.64 -1.16 -17.18
N GLY A 119 16.14 0.09 -17.25
CA GLY A 119 15.39 1.25 -17.72
C GLY A 119 14.07 1.42 -16.96
N LEU A 120 12.98 1.58 -17.70
CA LEU A 120 11.64 1.82 -17.15
C LEU A 120 11.17 0.66 -16.24
N VAL A 121 11.47 -0.59 -16.59
CA VAL A 121 11.09 -1.75 -15.79
C VAL A 121 11.78 -1.72 -14.43
N GLY A 122 13.06 -1.36 -14.41
CA GLY A 122 13.83 -1.20 -13.17
C GLY A 122 13.27 -0.11 -12.26
N VAL A 123 12.83 1.01 -12.83
CA VAL A 123 12.18 2.11 -12.09
C VAL A 123 10.91 1.63 -11.40
N TRP A 124 10.04 0.93 -12.13
CA TRP A 124 8.78 0.45 -11.57
C TRP A 124 8.99 -0.64 -10.53
N LEU A 125 9.95 -1.55 -10.72
CA LEU A 125 10.34 -2.53 -9.69
C LEU A 125 10.83 -1.85 -8.40
N ALA A 126 11.64 -0.80 -8.51
CA ALA A 126 12.10 -0.05 -7.34
C ALA A 126 10.94 0.60 -6.57
N ILE A 127 9.96 1.16 -7.30
CA ILE A 127 8.74 1.72 -6.71
C ILE A 127 7.92 0.62 -6.01
N SER A 128 7.76 -0.55 -6.65
CA SER A 128 7.07 -1.69 -6.08
C SER A 128 7.70 -2.17 -4.77
N ILE A 129 9.03 -2.33 -4.77
CA ILE A 129 9.80 -2.73 -3.58
C ILE A 129 9.63 -1.71 -2.46
N ASP A 130 9.75 -0.41 -2.77
CA ASP A 130 9.54 0.65 -1.80
C ASP A 130 8.14 0.62 -1.17
N ILE A 131 7.08 0.41 -1.98
CA ILE A 131 5.72 0.28 -1.47
C ILE A 131 5.67 -0.88 -0.47
N ILE A 132 6.16 -2.06 -0.84
CA ILE A 132 6.14 -3.27 0.00
C ILE A 132 6.91 -3.05 1.30
N VAL A 133 8.14 -2.54 1.23
CA VAL A 133 9.00 -2.29 2.40
C VAL A 133 8.32 -1.32 3.37
N ARG A 134 7.77 -0.21 2.85
CA ARG A 134 7.04 0.76 3.67
C ARG A 134 5.83 0.16 4.35
N ARG A 135 5.18 -0.83 3.73
CA ARG A 135 4.01 -1.51 4.33
C ARG A 135 4.39 -2.44 5.44
N ILE A 136 5.48 -3.17 5.28
CA ILE A 136 6.05 -3.97 6.36
C ILE A 136 6.42 -3.06 7.54
N ILE A 137 7.09 -1.94 7.30
CA ILE A 137 7.48 -0.98 8.36
C ILE A 137 6.25 -0.43 9.10
N LEU A 138 5.21 0.00 8.37
CA LEU A 138 3.99 0.55 8.97
C LEU A 138 3.20 -0.51 9.74
N MET A 139 3.11 -1.73 9.20
CA MET A 139 2.43 -2.84 9.85
C MET A 139 3.12 -3.23 11.17
N ILE A 140 4.45 -3.31 11.17
CA ILE A 140 5.22 -3.59 12.39
C ILE A 140 5.00 -2.50 13.44
N HIS A 141 4.98 -1.23 13.05
CA HIS A 141 4.69 -0.12 13.97
C HIS A 141 3.28 -0.20 14.53
N PHE A 142 2.28 -0.43 13.69
CA PHE A 142 0.89 -0.58 14.10
C PHE A 142 0.72 -1.72 15.12
N MET A 143 1.34 -2.88 14.87
CA MET A 143 1.33 -4.01 15.82
C MET A 143 2.02 -3.67 17.14
N LYS A 144 3.14 -2.93 17.11
CA LYS A 144 3.84 -2.47 18.32
C LYS A 144 3.03 -1.45 19.11
N SER A 145 2.34 -0.53 18.44
CA SER A 145 1.49 0.49 19.07
C SER A 145 0.34 -0.18 19.82
N LYS A 146 -0.40 -1.08 19.15
CA LYS A 146 -1.52 -1.83 19.75
C LYS A 146 -1.07 -2.63 20.99
N ARG A 147 0.14 -3.21 20.97
CA ARG A 147 0.68 -3.98 22.10
C ARG A 147 1.03 -3.11 23.32
N LYS A 148 1.39 -1.84 23.12
CA LYS A 148 1.70 -0.92 24.22
C LYS A 148 0.44 -0.48 24.96
N GLU A 149 -0.65 -0.21 24.24
CA GLU A 149 -1.94 0.13 24.85
C GLU A 149 -2.47 -1.02 25.74
N ILE A 150 -2.37 -2.27 25.28
CA ILE A 150 -2.83 -3.47 26.03
C ILE A 150 -2.02 -3.72 27.32
N LYS A 151 -0.83 -3.14 27.46
CA LYS A 151 0.02 -3.31 28.67
C LYS A 151 -0.17 -2.23 29.74
N ILE A 152 -0.94 -1.18 29.43
CA ILE A 152 -1.13 -0.03 30.32
C ILE A 152 -2.52 -0.07 31.00
N GLU A 153 -3.42 -0.94 30.55
CA GLU A 153 -4.65 -1.35 31.27
C GLU A 153 -4.40 -2.55 32.20
#